data_AF-A0A1F9HY62-F1
#
_entry.id   AF-A0A1F9HY62-F1
#
_cell.length_a   1.000
_cell.length_b   1.000
_cell.length_c   1.000
_cell.angle_alpha   90.00
_cell.angle_beta   90.00
_cell.angle_gamma   90.00
#
_symmetry.space_group_name_H-M   'P 1'
#
loop_
_entity.id
_entity.type
_entity.pdbx_description
1 polymer ?
#
loop_
_entity_poly.entity_id
_entity_poly.type
_entity_poly.pdbx_seq_one_letter_code
_entity_poly.pdbx_strand_id
1 'polypeptide(L)'
;MQQLKQALLKLGFKTVKPSNEPLQKEEHKKSISPQKEARKFHEHQVRTDCEYCKKYLSDVEYYRHENKFVEVRWLCMKCADEFRILDDCRQTNQSVDARSGRFIRQYGATKKFR
;
A
#
# COMPACT_ATOMS: atom_id res chain seq x y z
N MET A 1 0.11 40.85 -26.20
CA MET A 1 -0.46 39.57 -25.70
C MET A 1 -1.78 39.74 -24.93
N GLN A 2 -2.76 40.50 -25.42
CA GLN A 2 -4.04 40.71 -24.71
C GLN A 2 -5.22 39.98 -25.37
N GLN A 3 -5.20 39.79 -26.69
CA GLN A 3 -6.23 39.06 -27.43
C GLN A 3 -6.32 37.57 -27.05
N LEU A 4 -5.17 36.92 -26.79
CA LEU A 4 -5.13 35.49 -26.44
C LEU A 4 -5.71 35.22 -25.04
N LYS A 5 -5.45 36.14 -24.09
CA LYS A 5 -6.03 36.07 -22.73
C LYS A 5 -7.56 36.20 -22.77
N GLN A 6 -8.09 37.06 -23.63
CA GLN A 6 -9.53 37.25 -23.78
C GLN A 6 -10.21 36.04 -24.43
N ALA A 7 -9.56 35.39 -25.40
CA ALA A 7 -10.07 34.16 -26.01
C ALA A 7 -10.18 33.02 -24.98
N LEU A 8 -9.18 32.85 -24.11
CA LEU A 8 -9.19 31.83 -23.05
C LEU A 8 -10.29 32.07 -22.01
N LEU A 9 -10.52 33.33 -21.61
CA LEU A 9 -11.62 33.68 -20.70
C LEU A 9 -13.00 33.40 -21.32
N LYS A 10 -13.18 33.69 -22.61
CA LYS A 10 -14.42 33.38 -23.34
C LYS A 10 -14.70 31.87 -23.44
N LEU A 11 -13.65 31.04 -23.46
CA LEU A 11 -13.74 29.58 -23.47
C LEU A 11 -13.93 28.98 -22.05
N GLY A 12 -14.14 29.82 -21.03
CA GLY A 12 -14.47 29.38 -19.67
C GLY A 12 -13.27 29.04 -18.79
N PHE A 13 -12.04 29.33 -19.23
CA PHE A 13 -10.85 29.12 -18.41
C PHE A 13 -10.76 30.19 -17.32
N LYS A 14 -10.76 29.76 -16.05
CA LYS A 14 -10.61 30.63 -14.88
C LYS A 14 -9.12 30.93 -14.68
N THR A 15 -8.77 32.21 -14.54
CA THR A 15 -7.40 32.60 -14.23
C THR A 15 -7.09 32.31 -12.77
N VAL A 16 -6.13 31.42 -12.52
CA VAL A 16 -5.61 31.17 -11.18
C VAL A 16 -4.65 32.30 -10.83
N LYS A 17 -4.91 32.99 -9.71
CA LYS A 17 -3.96 33.98 -9.16
C LYS A 17 -2.71 33.23 -8.68
N PRO A 18 -1.49 33.71 -8.93
CA PRO A 18 -0.31 33.15 -8.31
C PRO A 18 -0.32 33.50 -6.82
N SER A 19 -0.80 32.57 -5.99
CA SER A 19 -0.73 32.66 -4.54
C SER A 19 0.61 32.11 -4.07
N ASN A 20 1.53 33.00 -3.68
CA ASN A 20 2.66 32.67 -2.83
C ASN A 20 2.19 32.58 -1.36
N GLU A 21 1.28 31.67 -1.05
CA GLU A 21 0.93 31.33 0.35
C GLU A 21 0.53 29.85 0.45
N PRO A 22 0.93 29.15 1.53
CA PRO A 22 0.78 27.71 1.66
C PRO A 22 -0.71 27.33 1.84
N LEU A 23 -1.19 26.47 0.95
CA LEU A 23 -2.54 25.91 0.95
C LEU A 23 -2.82 25.15 2.25
N GLN A 24 -3.54 25.79 3.17
CA GLN A 24 -4.27 25.11 4.24
C GLN A 24 -5.45 24.36 3.59
N LYS A 25 -5.37 23.03 3.55
CA LYS A 25 -6.48 22.18 3.11
C LYS A 25 -7.50 22.08 4.24
N GLU A 26 -8.71 22.54 3.95
CA GLU A 26 -9.84 22.57 4.85
C GLU A 26 -10.24 21.18 5.36
N GLU A 27 -10.52 21.16 6.66
CA GLU A 27 -10.97 20.03 7.45
C GLU A 27 -12.44 19.70 7.15
N HIS A 28 -12.70 18.64 6.38
CA HIS A 28 -14.00 17.99 6.43
C HIS A 28 -14.10 17.17 7.73
N LYS A 29 -14.61 17.81 8.80
CA LYS A 29 -15.03 17.17 10.04
C LYS A 29 -16.23 16.24 9.76
N LYS A 30 -15.96 14.97 9.45
CA LYS A 30 -16.92 13.89 9.72
C LYS A 30 -16.75 13.50 11.19
N SER A 31 -17.79 13.71 11.97
CA SER A 31 -17.93 13.28 13.36
C SER A 31 -17.74 11.76 13.48
N ILE A 32 -16.59 11.35 14.01
CA ILE A 32 -16.30 9.96 14.37
C ILE A 32 -16.62 9.81 15.87
N SER A 33 -17.55 8.94 16.18
CA SER A 33 -17.92 8.56 17.55
C SER A 33 -16.70 8.02 18.33
N PRO A 34 -16.61 8.28 19.64
CA PRO A 34 -15.48 7.86 20.45
C PRO A 34 -15.75 6.44 20.95
N GLN A 35 -15.26 5.41 20.26
CA GLN A 35 -14.96 4.10 20.84
C GLN A 35 -14.50 3.13 19.75
N LYS A 36 -13.20 2.83 19.76
CA LYS A 36 -12.67 1.47 19.93
C LYS A 36 -11.15 1.58 19.90
N GLU A 37 -10.58 1.34 21.08
CA GLU A 37 -9.23 0.84 21.35
C GLU A 37 -8.23 1.03 20.22
N ALA A 38 -7.23 1.87 20.47
CA ALA A 38 -6.01 1.91 19.69
C ALA A 38 -5.40 0.50 19.64
N ARG A 39 -5.81 -0.29 18.64
CA ARG A 39 -5.13 -1.50 18.25
C ARG A 39 -3.72 -1.05 17.94
N LYS A 40 -2.77 -1.48 18.77
CA LYS A 40 -1.33 -1.28 18.57
C LYS A 40 -1.03 -1.59 17.10
N PHE A 41 -0.91 -0.55 16.28
CA PHE A 41 -0.46 -0.71 14.91
C PHE A 41 0.95 -1.26 15.03
N HIS A 42 1.11 -2.54 14.72
CA HIS A 42 2.41 -3.16 14.74
C HIS A 42 3.32 -2.33 13.83
N GLU A 43 4.45 -1.94 14.41
CA GLU A 43 5.51 -1.06 13.94
C GLU A 43 6.24 -1.64 12.72
N HIS A 44 5.49 -1.92 11.65
CA HIS A 44 6.01 -2.34 10.37
C HIS A 44 5.59 -1.27 9.38
N GLN A 45 6.49 -0.31 9.16
CA GLN A 45 6.47 0.48 7.93
C GLN A 45 6.26 -0.48 6.76
N VAL A 46 5.39 -0.10 5.82
CA VAL A 46 5.11 -0.94 4.64
C VAL A 46 6.44 -1.26 3.97
N ARG A 47 6.81 -2.54 4.00
CA ARG A 47 8.12 -2.99 3.53
C ARG A 47 7.98 -3.52 2.12
N THR A 48 8.76 -2.98 1.19
CA THR A 48 8.68 -3.33 -0.23
C THR A 48 9.90 -4.09 -0.73
N ASP A 49 10.93 -4.30 0.08
CA ASP A 49 12.11 -5.09 -0.30
C ASP A 49 11.94 -6.57 0.05
N CYS A 50 12.11 -7.44 -0.95
CA CYS A 50 12.21 -8.88 -0.72
C CYS A 50 13.63 -9.20 -0.25
N GLU A 51 13.76 -9.78 0.94
CA GLU A 51 15.06 -10.09 1.55
C GLU A 51 15.80 -11.23 0.84
N TYR A 52 15.09 -12.08 0.08
CA TYR A 52 15.71 -13.15 -0.70
C TYR A 52 16.23 -12.65 -2.05
N CYS A 53 15.34 -12.18 -2.94
CA CYS A 53 15.72 -11.79 -4.30
C CYS A 53 16.22 -10.34 -4.42
N LYS A 54 16.21 -9.58 -3.31
CA LYS A 54 16.66 -8.17 -3.22
C LYS A 54 15.95 -7.20 -4.18
N LYS A 55 14.76 -7.58 -4.67
CA LYS A 55 13.92 -6.73 -5.52
C LYS A 55 12.96 -5.91 -4.67
N TYR A 56 12.65 -4.72 -5.16
CA TYR A 56 11.59 -3.88 -4.60
C TYR A 56 10.27 -4.20 -5.30
N LEU A 57 9.31 -4.73 -4.55
CA LEU A 57 8.01 -5.17 -5.03
C LEU A 57 6.91 -4.79 -4.03
N SER A 58 5.70 -4.56 -4.53
CA SER A 58 4.54 -4.20 -3.71
C SER A 58 3.86 -5.40 -3.05
N ASP A 59 4.22 -6.62 -3.44
CA ASP A 59 3.65 -7.90 -2.99
C ASP A 59 4.48 -8.59 -1.90
N VAL A 60 5.43 -7.86 -1.30
CA VAL A 60 6.24 -8.37 -0.19
C VAL A 60 5.36 -8.52 1.04
N GLU A 61 5.48 -9.63 1.74
CA GLU A 61 4.77 -9.93 2.98
C GLU A 61 5.72 -10.62 3.97
N TYR A 62 5.40 -10.55 5.26
CA TYR A 62 6.12 -11.25 6.31
C TYR A 62 5.55 -12.65 6.53
N TYR A 63 6.42 -13.65 6.44
CA TYR A 63 6.10 -15.05 6.68
C TYR A 63 6.88 -15.57 7.89
N ARG A 64 6.16 -16.06 8.90
CA ARG A 64 6.77 -16.78 10.03
C ARG A 64 6.77 -18.28 9.71
N HIS A 65 7.75 -18.71 8.91
CA HIS A 65 7.94 -20.11 8.56
C HIS A 65 9.16 -20.72 9.26
N GLU A 66 9.22 -22.05 9.24
CA GLU A 66 10.32 -22.85 9.80
C GLU A 66 11.18 -23.53 8.72
N ASN A 67 11.02 -23.11 7.45
CA ASN A 67 11.83 -23.62 6.34
C ASN A 67 13.32 -23.37 6.62
N LYS A 68 14.14 -24.42 6.60
CA LYS A 68 15.58 -24.36 6.88
C LYS A 68 16.42 -23.80 5.73
N PHE A 69 15.89 -23.80 4.51
CA PHE A 69 16.60 -23.30 3.33
C PHE A 69 16.51 -21.78 3.17
N VAL A 70 15.63 -21.13 3.93
CA VAL A 70 15.36 -19.70 3.85
C VAL A 70 15.36 -19.14 5.26
N GLU A 71 16.33 -18.29 5.59
CA GLU A 71 16.39 -17.65 6.90
C GLU A 71 15.60 -16.34 6.96
N VAL A 72 15.42 -15.72 5.80
CA VAL A 72 14.72 -14.44 5.64
C VAL A 72 13.22 -14.61 5.74
N ARG A 73 12.52 -13.57 6.21
CA ARG A 73 11.07 -13.65 6.48
C ARG A 73 10.24 -12.69 5.65
N TRP A 74 10.85 -11.63 5.13
CA TRP A 74 10.19 -10.72 4.20
C TRP A 74 10.41 -11.19 2.76
N LEU A 75 9.36 -11.74 2.18
CA LEU A 75 9.42 -12.38 0.86
C LEU A 75 8.32 -11.82 -0.04
N CYS A 76 8.62 -11.65 -1.32
CA CYS A 76 7.57 -11.48 -2.34
C CYS A 76 6.85 -12.80 -2.60
N MET A 77 5.68 -12.74 -3.25
CA MET A 77 4.87 -13.94 -3.52
C MET A 77 5.65 -15.01 -4.29
N LYS A 78 6.41 -14.60 -5.31
CA LYS A 78 7.17 -15.53 -6.15
C LYS A 78 8.19 -16.33 -5.35
N CYS A 79 8.95 -15.66 -4.48
CA CYS A 79 9.94 -16.35 -3.64
C CYS A 79 9.26 -17.23 -2.60
N ALA A 80 8.15 -16.77 -2.01
CA ALA A 80 7.37 -17.61 -1.09
C ALA A 80 6.86 -18.89 -1.78
N ASP A 81 6.42 -18.81 -3.03
CA ASP A 81 5.96 -19.96 -3.83
C ASP A 81 7.12 -20.88 -4.24
N GLU A 82 8.25 -20.33 -4.68
CA GLU A 82 9.45 -21.09 -5.04
C GLU A 82 9.95 -21.95 -3.87
N PHE A 83 9.94 -21.38 -2.66
CA PHE A 83 10.30 -22.09 -1.43
C PHE A 83 9.18 -22.89 -0.78
N ARG A 84 8.02 -22.97 -1.43
CA ARG A 84 6.86 -23.72 -0.94
C ARG A 84 6.45 -23.30 0.47
N ILE A 85 6.57 -22.01 0.78
CA ILE A 85 6.17 -21.45 2.06
C ILE A 85 4.66 -21.26 2.04
N LEU A 86 3.95 -21.97 2.92
CA LEU A 86 2.50 -21.90 3.04
C LEU A 86 2.04 -20.49 3.43
N ASP A 87 0.93 -20.04 2.85
CA ASP A 87 0.37 -18.72 3.13
C ASP A 87 -0.21 -18.61 4.54
N ASP A 88 -0.49 -19.74 5.21
CA ASP A 88 -0.91 -19.77 6.62
C ASP A 88 0.12 -19.14 7.56
N CYS A 89 1.41 -19.26 7.21
CA CYS A 89 2.54 -18.66 7.92
C CYS A 89 2.59 -17.13 7.76
N ARG A 90 1.86 -16.56 6.79
CA ARG A 90 1.84 -15.12 6.53
C ARG A 90 1.20 -14.35 7.69
N GLN A 91 1.88 -13.32 8.19
CA GLN A 91 1.41 -12.48 9.30
C GLN A 91 0.88 -11.13 8.82
N THR A 92 1.38 -10.63 7.69
CA THR A 92 0.98 -9.32 7.16
C THR A 92 0.02 -9.45 6.00
N ASN A 93 -0.72 -8.38 5.76
CA ASN A 93 -1.65 -8.22 4.64
C ASN A 93 -1.43 -6.84 4.01
N GLN A 94 -0.17 -6.50 3.70
CA GLN A 94 0.19 -5.11 3.38
C GLN A 94 0.00 -4.75 1.91
N SER A 95 0.15 -5.72 1.01
CA SER A 95 0.00 -5.50 -0.42
C SER A 95 -1.46 -5.19 -0.81
N VAL A 96 -1.64 -4.44 -1.90
CA VAL A 96 -2.97 -4.05 -2.38
C VAL A 96 -3.82 -5.28 -2.74
N ASP A 97 -3.21 -6.28 -3.37
CA ASP A 97 -3.88 -7.53 -3.74
C ASP A 97 -4.31 -8.30 -2.50
N ALA A 98 -3.51 -8.29 -1.43
CA ALA A 98 -3.84 -8.97 -0.20
C ALA A 98 -4.95 -8.25 0.58
N ARG A 99 -4.91 -6.91 0.65
CA ARG A 99 -6.00 -6.10 1.24
C ARG A 99 -7.32 -6.21 0.48
N SER A 100 -7.26 -6.34 -0.84
CA SER A 100 -8.45 -6.45 -1.71
C SER A 100 -8.97 -7.88 -1.86
N GLY A 101 -8.32 -8.88 -1.25
CA GLY A 101 -8.69 -10.29 -1.35
C GLY A 101 -8.37 -10.94 -2.70
N ARG A 102 -7.53 -10.31 -3.52
CA ARG A 102 -7.07 -10.79 -4.84
C ARG A 102 -5.67 -11.41 -4.81
N PHE A 103 -5.14 -11.65 -3.62
CA PHE A 103 -3.83 -12.28 -3.46
C PHE A 103 -3.91 -13.76 -3.79
N ILE A 104 -3.36 -14.16 -4.93
CA ILE A 104 -3.43 -15.52 -5.44
C ILE A 104 -2.02 -16.11 -5.44
N ARG A 105 -1.82 -17.16 -4.65
CA ARG A 105 -0.56 -17.92 -4.61
C ARG A 105 -0.54 -18.99 -5.69
N GLN A 106 0.62 -19.26 -6.26
CA GLN A 106 0.79 -20.40 -7.17
C GLN A 106 0.94 -21.72 -6.39
N TYR A 107 1.48 -21.64 -5.17
CA TYR A 107 1.66 -22.78 -4.29
C TYR A 107 0.77 -22.70 -3.06
N GLY A 108 -0.05 -23.73 -2.86
CA GLY A 108 -0.88 -23.89 -1.67
C GLY A 108 -2.13 -22.99 -1.65
N ALA A 109 -2.83 -23.01 -0.53
CA ALA A 109 -4.00 -22.16 -0.32
C ALA A 109 -3.58 -20.74 0.07
N THR A 110 -4.34 -19.75 -0.41
CA THR A 110 -4.24 -18.37 0.10
C THR A 110 -4.98 -18.25 1.43
N LYS A 111 -4.28 -17.71 2.44
CA LYS A 111 -4.86 -17.30 3.72
C LYS A 111 -5.78 -16.11 3.52
N LYS A 112 -7.02 -16.23 4.02
CA LYS A 112 -7.97 -15.12 4.08
C LYS A 112 -7.83 -14.41 5.43
N PHE A 113 -7.39 -13.16 5.39
CA PHE A 113 -7.44 -12.29 6.56
C PHE A 113 -8.90 -11.89 6.82
N ARG A 114 -9.38 -12.14 8.05
CA ARG A 114 -10.71 -11.72 8.52
C ARG A 114 -10.59 -10.43 9.34
#